data_AF-A0A0G0TNZ9-F1
#
_entry.id   AF-A0A0G0TNZ9-F1
#
_cell.length_a   1.000
_cell.length_b   1.000
_cell.length_c   1.000
_cell.angle_alpha   90.00
_cell.angle_beta   90.00
_cell.angle_gamma   90.00
#
_symmetry.space_group_name_H-M   'P 1'
#
loop_
_entity.id
_entity.type
_entity.pdbx_description
1 polymer ?
#
loop_
_entity_poly.entity_id
_entity_poly.type
_entity_poly.pdbx_seq_one_letter_code
_entity_poly.pdbx_strand_id
1 'polypeptide(L)'
;MDKSVDTRKSKIIVIVGPTASGKTALAIRLAKKFKGEIISADSRQVYRGMDIGTDKPFDSFDFAQDRPAQGKPKKIGNAIIIRGISHHLIDVVEPNDSFTLGHWLELAKKAITEIEQRNHIPIIAGGTGLYISALLYGFEIPVVPPNPKLRKKLEAEIKKYGTKRLAKKILQKDPQAAVFLDTKNPRRLIRAWEVMEATGKKFSQIRKRSAQPKYNTLIVGLTLP
;
A
#
# COMPACT_ATOMS: atom_id res chain seq x y z
N MET A 1 15.33 25.70 6.86
CA MET A 1 15.89 24.76 7.85
C MET A 1 16.26 23.48 7.14
N ASP A 2 17.55 23.32 6.91
CA ASP A 2 18.14 22.20 6.20
C ASP A 2 17.98 20.93 7.04
N LYS A 3 17.10 20.02 6.61
CA LYS A 3 16.98 18.70 7.25
C LYS A 3 18.17 17.90 6.76
N SER A 4 19.22 17.86 7.57
CA SER A 4 20.42 17.03 7.34
C SER A 4 20.00 15.68 6.78
N VAL A 5 20.36 15.42 5.53
CA VAL A 5 20.06 14.17 4.85
C VAL A 5 20.83 13.05 5.57
N ASP A 6 20.13 12.19 6.31
CA ASP A 6 20.74 11.01 6.94
C ASP A 6 21.15 10.02 5.84
N THR A 7 22.43 10.06 5.47
CA THR A 7 23.03 9.29 4.36
C THR A 7 23.00 7.78 4.58
N ARG A 8 22.66 7.32 5.79
CA ARG A 8 22.50 5.89 6.12
C ARG A 8 21.16 5.31 5.71
N LYS A 9 20.15 6.15 5.45
CA LYS A 9 18.81 5.69 5.07
C LYS A 9 18.70 5.57 3.55
N SER A 10 18.21 4.41 3.10
CA SER A 10 17.69 4.13 1.77
C SER A 10 16.91 5.31 1.18
N LYS A 11 17.31 5.76 -0.02
CA LYS A 11 16.69 6.90 -0.72
C LYS A 11 15.53 6.38 -1.56
N ILE A 12 14.33 6.90 -1.33
CA ILE A 12 13.13 6.52 -2.11
C ILE A 12 12.36 7.75 -2.58
N ILE A 13 11.76 7.64 -3.76
CA ILE A 13 10.83 8.65 -4.29
C ILE A 13 9.42 8.11 -4.15
N VAL A 14 8.49 8.94 -3.70
CA VAL A 14 7.07 8.58 -3.55
C VAL A 14 6.24 9.56 -4.36
N ILE A 15 5.43 9.06 -5.29
CA ILE A 15 4.48 9.85 -6.08
C ILE A 15 3.06 9.51 -5.63
N VAL A 16 2.36 10.53 -5.13
CA VAL A 16 0.96 10.44 -4.67
C VAL A 16 0.07 11.39 -5.46
N GLY A 17 -1.23 11.12 -5.47
CA GLY A 17 -2.22 11.94 -6.17
C GLY A 17 -3.49 11.15 -6.51
N PRO A 18 -4.60 11.83 -6.82
CA PRO A 18 -5.87 11.18 -7.16
C PRO A 18 -5.75 10.35 -8.44
N THR A 19 -6.69 9.45 -8.69
CA THR A 19 -6.79 8.71 -9.96
C THR A 19 -6.81 9.69 -11.13
N ALA A 20 -6.25 9.30 -12.29
CA ALA A 20 -6.10 10.13 -13.48
C ALA A 20 -5.20 11.39 -13.36
N SER A 21 -4.49 11.60 -12.24
CA SER A 21 -3.58 12.75 -12.08
C SER A 21 -2.22 12.63 -12.79
N GLY A 22 -2.03 11.64 -13.68
CA GLY A 22 -0.76 11.45 -14.41
C GLY A 22 0.41 10.85 -13.61
N LYS A 23 0.15 10.23 -12.44
CA LYS A 23 1.20 9.62 -11.58
C LYS A 23 2.14 8.68 -12.31
N THR A 24 1.57 7.77 -13.11
CA THR A 24 2.34 6.75 -13.85
C THR A 24 3.30 7.41 -14.85
N ALA A 25 2.83 8.42 -15.58
CA ALA A 25 3.67 9.14 -16.54
C ALA A 25 4.85 9.83 -15.86
N LEU A 26 4.61 10.49 -14.72
CA LEU A 26 5.68 11.09 -13.92
C LEU A 26 6.66 10.03 -13.39
N ALA A 27 6.16 8.92 -12.86
CA ALA A 27 6.98 7.84 -12.31
C ALA A 27 7.93 7.27 -13.37
N ILE A 28 7.43 6.98 -14.57
CA ILE A 28 8.25 6.48 -15.69
C ILE A 28 9.29 7.50 -16.12
N ARG A 29 8.95 8.79 -16.18
CA ARG A 29 9.91 9.85 -16.54
C ARG A 29 11.04 9.96 -15.51
N LEU A 30 10.72 9.89 -14.22
CA LEU A 30 11.73 9.89 -13.15
C LEU A 30 12.58 8.62 -13.19
N ALA A 31 11.97 7.45 -13.43
CA ALA A 31 12.69 6.18 -13.54
C ALA A 31 13.73 6.23 -14.66
N LYS A 32 13.38 6.73 -15.85
CA LYS A 32 14.32 6.91 -16.97
C LYS A 32 15.45 7.88 -16.62
N LYS A 33 15.14 9.00 -15.97
CA LYS A 33 16.13 10.05 -15.65
C LYS A 33 17.10 9.63 -14.54
N PHE A 34 16.64 8.87 -13.56
CA PHE A 34 17.38 8.58 -12.33
C PHE A 34 17.72 7.10 -12.15
N LYS A 35 17.68 6.31 -13.23
CA LYS A 35 17.96 4.86 -13.20
C LYS A 35 17.12 4.16 -12.11
N GLY A 36 15.82 4.48 -12.10
CA GLY A 36 14.87 4.03 -11.09
C GLY A 36 14.01 2.86 -11.54
N GLU A 37 13.43 2.17 -10.57
CA GLU A 37 12.43 1.12 -10.77
C GLU A 37 11.16 1.46 -9.99
N ILE A 38 10.00 1.09 -10.52
CA ILE A 38 8.71 1.51 -9.98
C ILE A 38 8.10 0.40 -9.14
N ILE A 39 7.59 0.73 -7.95
CA ILE A 39 6.81 -0.16 -7.11
C ILE A 39 5.37 0.38 -7.09
N SER A 40 4.41 -0.41 -7.59
CA SER A 40 3.01 0.00 -7.57
C SER A 40 2.46 0.00 -6.13
N ALA A 41 1.91 1.14 -5.73
CA ALA A 41 1.16 1.34 -4.49
C ALA A 41 -0.34 1.48 -4.78
N ASP A 42 -0.87 0.60 -5.62
CA ASP A 42 -2.30 0.50 -5.93
C ASP A 42 -2.85 -0.87 -5.48
N SER A 43 -3.96 -0.88 -4.74
CA SER A 43 -4.50 -2.13 -4.19
C SER A 43 -5.26 -2.96 -5.22
N ARG A 44 -5.51 -2.43 -6.42
CA ARG A 44 -6.23 -3.10 -7.51
C ARG A 44 -5.28 -3.60 -8.60
N GLN A 45 -4.19 -2.89 -8.88
CA GLN A 45 -3.22 -3.28 -9.91
C GLN A 45 -2.41 -4.55 -9.56
N VAL A 46 -2.46 -5.01 -8.31
CA VAL A 46 -1.82 -6.26 -7.89
C VAL A 46 -2.45 -7.50 -8.52
N TYR A 47 -3.72 -7.43 -8.95
CA TYR A 47 -4.52 -8.58 -9.39
C TYR A 47 -4.37 -8.88 -10.88
N ARG A 48 -3.99 -10.12 -11.22
CA ARG A 48 -3.82 -10.57 -12.61
C ARG A 48 -5.10 -10.48 -13.42
N GLY A 49 -4.98 -10.04 -14.68
CA GLY A 49 -6.11 -9.95 -15.62
C GLY A 49 -7.14 -8.85 -15.31
N MET A 50 -7.04 -8.17 -14.16
CA MET A 50 -7.85 -7.00 -13.83
C MET A 50 -7.22 -5.73 -14.42
N ASP A 51 -7.26 -5.62 -15.75
CA ASP A 51 -6.37 -4.74 -16.50
C ASP A 51 -6.98 -3.37 -16.78
N ILE A 52 -8.06 -3.34 -17.57
CA ILE A 52 -8.73 -2.11 -18.02
C ILE A 52 -9.35 -1.34 -16.85
N GLY A 53 -10.13 -2.02 -16.01
CA GLY A 53 -10.85 -1.40 -14.90
C GLY A 53 -9.97 -0.90 -13.74
N THR A 54 -8.66 -1.20 -13.77
CA THR A 54 -7.72 -0.77 -12.73
C THR A 54 -6.66 0.21 -13.25
N ASP A 55 -6.83 0.68 -14.49
CA ASP A 55 -5.92 1.63 -15.15
C ASP A 55 -4.45 1.17 -15.06
N LYS A 56 -4.22 -0.13 -15.30
CA LYS A 56 -2.86 -0.66 -15.27
C LYS A 56 -2.05 -0.03 -16.40
N PRO A 57 -0.79 0.32 -16.12
CA PRO A 57 0.11 0.73 -17.17
C PRO A 57 0.41 -0.46 -18.07
N PHE A 58 0.02 -0.36 -19.34
CA PHE A 58 0.44 -1.28 -20.40
C PHE A 58 1.53 -0.62 -21.24
N ASP A 59 2.25 -1.43 -21.99
CA ASP A 59 2.82 -1.00 -23.25
C ASP A 59 1.67 -0.78 -24.26
N SER A 60 0.71 0.10 -23.95
CA SER A 60 -0.50 0.21 -24.75
C SER A 60 -0.27 0.94 -26.06
N PHE A 61 0.81 1.70 -26.22
CA PHE A 61 1.14 2.41 -27.45
C PHE A 61 2.65 2.70 -27.52
N ASP A 62 3.32 2.22 -28.56
CA ASP A 62 4.64 2.72 -28.91
C ASP A 62 4.46 4.01 -29.72
N PHE A 63 4.53 5.17 -29.05
CA PHE A 63 4.41 6.48 -29.71
C PHE A 63 5.51 6.72 -30.75
N ALA A 64 6.63 5.99 -30.71
CA ALA A 64 7.66 6.09 -31.72
C ALA A 64 7.32 5.29 -33.00
N GLN A 65 6.36 4.37 -32.93
CA GLN A 65 6.05 3.45 -34.03
C GLN A 65 4.57 3.43 -34.43
N ASP A 66 3.73 4.27 -33.82
CA ASP A 66 2.31 4.46 -34.15
C ASP A 66 1.53 3.15 -34.31
N ARG A 67 1.85 2.18 -33.46
CA ARG A 67 1.23 0.84 -33.45
C ARG A 67 0.98 0.35 -32.04
N PRO A 68 -0.12 -0.38 -31.79
CA PRO A 68 -0.36 -1.01 -30.50
C PRO A 68 0.80 -1.96 -30.21
N ALA A 69 1.44 -1.86 -29.03
CA ALA A 69 2.45 -2.85 -28.69
C ALA A 69 1.74 -4.20 -28.55
N GLN A 70 2.07 -5.12 -29.45
CA GLN A 70 1.51 -6.46 -29.43
C GLN A 70 2.21 -7.24 -28.32
N GLY A 71 1.52 -7.49 -27.22
CA GLY A 71 1.94 -8.46 -26.20
C GLY A 71 1.71 -8.01 -24.77
N LYS A 72 1.55 -8.99 -23.87
CA LYS A 72 1.61 -8.75 -22.43
C LYS A 72 3.03 -8.23 -22.07
N PRO A 73 3.16 -7.28 -21.13
CA PRO A 73 4.47 -6.76 -20.73
C PRO A 73 5.42 -7.89 -20.35
N LYS A 74 6.67 -7.80 -20.81
CA LYS A 74 7.69 -8.83 -20.57
C LYS A 74 7.96 -8.94 -19.07
N LYS A 75 7.78 -10.12 -18.49
CA LYS A 75 8.10 -10.39 -17.08
C LYS A 75 9.59 -10.75 -16.94
N ILE A 76 10.30 -10.06 -16.06
CA ILE A 76 11.69 -10.37 -15.69
C ILE A 76 11.74 -10.51 -14.18
N GLY A 77 11.93 -11.74 -13.70
CA GLY A 77 11.83 -12.07 -12.28
C GLY A 77 10.44 -11.73 -11.72
N ASN A 78 10.40 -10.88 -10.68
CA ASN A 78 9.16 -10.44 -10.01
C ASN A 78 8.58 -9.13 -10.57
N ALA A 79 9.21 -8.55 -11.59
CA ALA A 79 8.79 -7.30 -12.20
C ALA A 79 8.26 -7.51 -13.62
N ILE A 80 7.36 -6.62 -14.03
CA ILE A 80 6.93 -6.48 -15.43
C ILE A 80 7.62 -5.27 -16.04
N ILE A 81 8.09 -5.38 -17.27
CA ILE A 81 8.69 -4.25 -17.99
C ILE A 81 7.59 -3.47 -18.70
N ILE A 82 7.50 -2.17 -18.43
CA ILE A 82 6.60 -1.26 -19.12
C ILE A 82 7.39 -0.01 -19.54
N ARG A 83 7.37 0.30 -20.83
CA ARG A 83 8.12 1.40 -21.48
C ARG A 83 9.61 1.38 -21.15
N GLY A 84 10.18 0.17 -21.04
CA GLY A 84 11.58 -0.09 -20.70
C GLY A 84 11.92 0.04 -19.20
N ILE A 85 10.93 0.21 -18.32
CA ILE A 85 11.12 0.36 -16.87
C ILE A 85 10.52 -0.84 -16.14
N SER A 86 11.27 -1.40 -15.18
CA SER A 86 10.77 -2.44 -14.27
C SER A 86 9.69 -1.87 -13.34
N HIS A 87 8.52 -2.50 -13.36
CA HIS A 87 7.42 -2.26 -12.46
C HIS A 87 7.18 -3.49 -11.58
N HIS A 88 7.23 -3.28 -10.27
CA HIS A 88 7.01 -4.28 -9.23
C HIS A 88 5.60 -4.18 -8.68
N LEU A 89 5.09 -5.28 -8.13
CA LEU A 89 3.78 -5.38 -7.47
C LEU A 89 2.58 -5.10 -8.39
N ILE A 90 2.73 -5.44 -9.66
CA ILE A 90 1.64 -5.57 -10.62
C ILE A 90 1.52 -7.06 -10.96
N ASP A 91 0.31 -7.59 -11.09
CA ASP A 91 0.07 -8.99 -11.47
C ASP A 91 0.73 -10.02 -10.53
N VAL A 92 0.73 -9.72 -9.23
CA VAL A 92 1.36 -10.55 -8.20
C VAL A 92 0.39 -11.51 -7.50
N VAL A 93 -0.92 -11.33 -7.66
CA VAL A 93 -1.95 -12.15 -7.00
C VAL A 93 -3.09 -12.49 -7.96
N GLU A 94 -3.72 -13.66 -7.79
CA GLU A 94 -4.92 -14.03 -8.57
C GLU A 94 -6.16 -13.28 -8.07
N PRO A 95 -7.15 -12.96 -8.91
CA PRO A 95 -8.36 -12.23 -8.51
C PRO A 95 -9.15 -12.85 -7.36
N ASN A 96 -9.10 -14.17 -7.22
CA ASN A 96 -9.82 -14.91 -6.18
C ASN A 96 -9.05 -14.95 -4.85
N ASP A 97 -7.80 -14.52 -4.83
CA ASP A 97 -6.95 -14.57 -3.65
C ASP A 97 -7.01 -13.27 -2.84
N SER A 98 -6.93 -13.39 -1.52
CA SER A 98 -6.89 -12.21 -0.65
C SER A 98 -5.51 -11.55 -0.67
N PHE A 99 -5.47 -10.24 -0.91
CA PHE A 99 -4.25 -9.45 -0.82
C PHE A 99 -4.37 -8.36 0.25
N THR A 100 -3.48 -8.40 1.25
CA THR A 100 -3.56 -7.52 2.41
C THR A 100 -2.45 -6.48 2.42
N LEU A 101 -2.61 -5.43 3.23
CA LEU A 101 -1.54 -4.47 3.51
C LEU A 101 -0.26 -5.18 4.01
N GLY A 102 -0.39 -6.24 4.80
CA GLY A 102 0.75 -7.02 5.29
C GLY A 102 1.54 -7.65 4.13
N HIS A 103 0.83 -8.31 3.20
CA HIS A 103 1.45 -8.89 2.00
C HIS A 103 2.14 -7.82 1.15
N TRP A 104 1.46 -6.69 0.92
CA TRP A 104 2.05 -5.60 0.15
C TRP A 104 3.32 -5.04 0.81
N LEU A 105 3.32 -4.82 2.14
CA LEU A 105 4.49 -4.30 2.85
C LEU A 105 5.70 -5.23 2.76
N GLU A 106 5.47 -6.54 2.86
CA GLU A 106 6.52 -7.53 2.74
C GLU A 106 7.15 -7.49 1.34
N LEU A 107 6.30 -7.59 0.30
CA LEU A 107 6.75 -7.56 -1.08
C LEU A 107 7.39 -6.22 -1.48
N ALA A 108 6.86 -5.09 -0.99
CA ALA A 108 7.43 -3.76 -1.24
C ALA A 108 8.81 -3.59 -0.59
N LYS A 109 8.99 -4.07 0.65
CA LYS A 109 10.30 -4.03 1.32
C LYS A 109 11.31 -4.90 0.57
N LYS A 110 10.91 -6.09 0.14
CA LYS A 110 11.74 -6.98 -0.68
C LYS A 110 12.15 -6.31 -1.99
N ALA A 111 11.18 -5.73 -2.71
CA ALA A 111 11.44 -5.01 -3.96
C ALA A 111 12.41 -3.83 -3.75
N ILE A 112 12.25 -3.04 -2.68
CA ILE A 112 13.19 -1.95 -2.34
C ILE A 112 14.61 -2.48 -2.19
N THR A 113 14.81 -3.53 -1.39
CA THR A 113 16.15 -4.12 -1.19
C THR A 113 16.75 -4.62 -2.51
N GLU A 114 15.95 -5.31 -3.33
CA GLU A 114 16.40 -5.83 -4.62
C GLU A 114 16.77 -4.71 -5.62
N ILE A 115 15.99 -3.63 -5.66
CA ILE A 115 16.26 -2.44 -6.50
C ILE A 115 17.56 -1.76 -6.05
N GLU A 116 17.75 -1.61 -4.74
CA GLU A 116 18.97 -1.01 -4.18
C GLU A 116 20.21 -1.84 -4.46
N GLN A 117 20.13 -3.17 -4.39
CA GLN A 117 21.22 -4.07 -4.75
C GLN A 117 21.65 -3.93 -6.22
N ARG A 118 20.74 -3.48 -7.10
CA ARG A 118 21.05 -3.15 -8.50
C ARG A 118 21.56 -1.71 -8.69
N ASN A 119 21.80 -0.97 -7.60
CA ASN A 119 22.14 0.46 -7.60
C ASN A 119 21.10 1.32 -8.35
N HIS A 120 19.82 0.96 -8.24
CA HIS A 120 18.70 1.70 -8.79
C HIS A 120 17.94 2.45 -7.68
N ILE A 121 17.16 3.47 -8.05
CA ILE A 121 16.33 4.22 -7.11
C ILE A 121 14.91 3.61 -7.05
N PRO A 122 14.42 3.19 -5.86
CA PRO A 122 13.03 2.78 -5.70
C PRO A 122 12.08 3.97 -5.82
N ILE A 123 11.10 3.85 -6.72
CA ILE A 123 10.05 4.85 -6.96
C ILE A 123 8.69 4.22 -6.64
N ILE A 124 8.06 4.66 -5.56
CA ILE A 124 6.74 4.17 -5.14
C ILE A 124 5.69 5.07 -5.79
N ALA A 125 4.81 4.50 -6.61
CA ALA A 125 3.77 5.27 -7.30
C ALA A 125 2.39 4.61 -7.12
N GLY A 126 1.39 5.39 -6.71
CA GLY A 126 0.03 4.86 -6.57
C GLY A 126 -0.93 5.74 -5.77
N GLY A 127 -2.18 5.29 -5.66
CA GLY A 127 -3.25 5.99 -4.96
C GLY A 127 -3.57 5.44 -3.56
N THR A 128 -3.02 4.29 -3.17
CA THR A 128 -3.36 3.66 -1.89
C THR A 128 -2.58 4.30 -0.74
N GLY A 129 -3.10 5.42 -0.21
CA GLY A 129 -2.44 6.18 0.87
C GLY A 129 -2.10 5.34 2.10
N LEU A 130 -2.89 4.30 2.41
CA LEU A 130 -2.59 3.38 3.52
C LEU A 130 -1.31 2.57 3.29
N TYR A 131 -1.04 2.11 2.06
CA TYR A 131 0.17 1.35 1.72
C TYR A 131 1.41 2.22 1.92
N ILE A 132 1.38 3.40 1.32
CA ILE A 132 2.47 4.39 1.40
C ILE A 132 2.71 4.81 2.85
N SER A 133 1.64 5.17 3.57
CA SER A 133 1.72 5.51 4.99
C SER A 133 2.32 4.40 5.83
N ALA A 134 1.95 3.15 5.57
CA ALA A 134 2.44 2.01 6.34
C ALA A 134 3.92 1.72 6.08
N LEU A 135 4.37 1.89 4.83
CA LEU A 135 5.77 1.72 4.44
C LEU A 135 6.65 2.81 5.08
N LEU A 136 6.24 4.08 4.93
CA LEU A 136 7.05 5.22 5.37
C LEU A 136 7.16 5.31 6.88
N TYR A 137 6.06 5.09 7.60
CA TYR A 137 5.99 5.29 9.05
C TYR A 137 6.05 3.98 9.85
N GLY A 138 6.46 2.88 9.20
CA GLY A 138 6.75 1.60 9.85
C GLY A 138 5.58 1.06 10.66
N PHE A 139 4.43 0.83 10.01
CA PHE A 139 3.29 0.22 10.71
C PHE A 139 3.65 -1.19 11.14
N GLU A 140 3.49 -1.49 12.42
CA GLU A 140 3.50 -2.86 12.92
C GLU A 140 2.13 -3.48 12.66
N ILE A 141 2.05 -4.40 11.72
CA ILE A 141 0.82 -5.12 11.42
C ILE A 141 0.70 -6.27 12.42
N PRO A 142 -0.35 -6.33 13.26
CA PRO A 142 -0.53 -7.45 14.16
C PRO A 142 -0.72 -8.73 13.36
N VAL A 143 0.13 -9.73 13.66
CA VAL A 143 0.05 -11.09 13.11
C VAL A 143 -1.08 -11.86 13.80
N VAL A 144 -2.30 -11.36 13.62
CA VAL A 144 -3.52 -11.96 14.14
C VAL A 144 -4.36 -12.37 12.93
N PRO A 145 -4.52 -13.67 12.67
CA PRO A 145 -5.34 -14.14 11.57
C PRO A 145 -6.82 -13.76 11.78
N PRO A 146 -7.60 -13.55 10.71
CA PRO A 146 -9.05 -13.41 10.82
C PRO A 146 -9.69 -14.58 11.58
N ASN A 147 -10.65 -14.30 12.46
CA ASN A 147 -11.46 -15.31 13.13
C ASN A 147 -12.90 -15.27 12.57
N PRO A 148 -13.26 -16.15 11.60
CA PRO A 148 -14.57 -16.10 10.94
C PRO A 148 -15.75 -16.27 11.89
N LYS A 149 -15.61 -17.10 12.94
CA LYS A 149 -16.67 -17.33 13.94
C LYS A 149 -16.93 -16.06 14.74
N LEU A 150 -15.86 -15.41 15.20
CA LEU A 150 -15.96 -14.14 15.93
C LEU A 150 -16.55 -13.04 15.05
N ARG A 151 -16.10 -12.92 13.79
CA ARG A 151 -16.62 -11.92 12.84
C ARG A 151 -18.12 -12.07 12.63
N LYS A 152 -18.60 -13.28 12.33
CA LYS A 152 -20.03 -13.55 12.17
C LYS A 152 -20.85 -13.14 13.40
N LYS A 153 -20.35 -13.44 14.60
CA LYS A 153 -21.00 -13.06 15.86
C LYS A 153 -21.08 -11.54 16.02
N LEU A 154 -19.97 -10.83 15.79
CA LEU A 154 -19.92 -9.37 15.93
C LEU A 154 -20.72 -8.65 14.83
N GLU A 155 -20.73 -9.17 13.62
CA GLU A 155 -21.55 -8.66 12.51
C GLU A 155 -23.04 -8.77 12.84
N ALA A 156 -23.48 -9.90 13.41
CA ALA A 156 -24.86 -10.07 13.88
C ALA A 156 -25.20 -9.10 15.03
N GLU A 157 -24.27 -8.88 15.98
CA GLU A 157 -24.45 -7.90 17.05
C GLU A 157 -24.58 -6.47 16.51
N ILE A 158 -23.73 -6.08 15.55
CA ILE A 158 -23.78 -4.76 14.90
C ILE A 158 -25.06 -4.59 14.08
N LYS A 159 -25.52 -5.63 13.38
CA LYS A 159 -26.78 -5.57 12.62
C LYS A 159 -27.98 -5.33 13.54
N LYS A 160 -27.97 -5.91 14.75
CA LYS A 160 -29.08 -5.79 15.71
C LYS A 160 -29.04 -4.50 16.55
N TYR A 161 -27.86 -4.08 16.99
CA TYR A 161 -27.72 -2.98 17.98
C TYR A 161 -26.92 -1.78 17.47
N GLY A 162 -26.46 -1.81 16.22
CA GLY A 162 -25.55 -0.83 15.65
C GLY A 162 -24.11 -0.93 16.18
N THR A 163 -23.24 -0.04 15.70
CA THR A 163 -21.81 -0.01 16.06
C THR A 163 -21.54 0.53 17.46
N LYS A 164 -22.48 1.30 18.04
CA LYS A 164 -22.32 2.02 19.30
C LYS A 164 -21.93 1.10 20.46
N ARG A 165 -22.55 -0.09 20.55
CA ARG A 165 -22.31 -1.04 21.65
C ARG A 165 -20.88 -1.59 21.61
N LEU A 166 -20.42 -2.01 20.44
CA LEU A 166 -19.05 -2.53 20.27
C LEU A 166 -18.02 -1.42 20.45
N ALA A 167 -18.28 -0.22 19.91
CA ALA A 167 -17.42 0.94 20.12
C ALA A 167 -17.27 1.26 21.61
N LYS A 168 -18.37 1.31 22.38
CA LYS A 168 -18.33 1.55 23.83
C LYS A 168 -17.49 0.48 24.55
N LYS A 169 -17.68 -0.80 24.22
CA LYS A 169 -16.88 -1.90 24.79
C LYS A 169 -15.38 -1.74 24.52
N ILE A 170 -15.00 -1.33 23.31
CA ILE A 170 -13.59 -1.11 22.94
C ILE A 170 -13.04 0.09 23.72
N LEU A 171 -13.72 1.24 23.69
CA LEU A 171 -13.24 2.48 24.31
C LEU A 171 -13.19 2.41 25.84
N GLN A 172 -14.02 1.59 26.48
CA GLN A 172 -13.91 1.31 27.91
C GLN A 172 -12.61 0.57 28.26
N LYS A 173 -12.16 -0.35 27.40
CA LYS A 173 -10.91 -1.09 27.60
C LYS A 173 -9.67 -0.32 27.10
N ASP A 174 -9.85 0.51 26.08
CA ASP A 174 -8.80 1.28 25.42
C ASP A 174 -9.27 2.70 25.06
N PRO A 175 -9.27 3.63 26.02
CA PRO A 175 -9.69 5.02 25.77
C PRO A 175 -8.85 5.72 24.71
N GLN A 176 -7.56 5.37 24.59
CA GLN A 176 -6.66 5.96 23.60
C GLN A 176 -7.04 5.62 22.16
N ALA A 177 -7.76 4.50 21.94
CA ALA A 177 -8.27 4.16 20.62
C ALA A 177 -9.24 5.21 20.06
N ALA A 178 -9.89 6.01 20.90
CA ALA A 178 -10.83 7.06 20.46
C ALA A 178 -10.20 8.07 19.48
N VAL A 179 -8.89 8.30 19.59
CA VAL A 179 -8.16 9.26 18.76
C VAL A 179 -8.14 8.85 17.28
N PHE A 180 -8.21 7.54 16.99
CA PHE A 180 -7.96 7.04 15.64
C PHE A 180 -8.90 5.94 15.17
N LEU A 181 -9.69 5.35 16.06
CA LEU A 181 -10.65 4.30 15.73
C LEU A 181 -11.93 4.93 15.20
N ASP A 182 -12.29 4.58 13.97
CA ASP A 182 -13.56 4.97 13.38
C ASP A 182 -14.69 4.11 13.96
N THR A 183 -15.45 4.69 14.89
CA THR A 183 -16.55 4.05 15.61
C THR A 183 -17.82 3.87 14.77
N LYS A 184 -17.87 4.43 13.56
CA LYS A 184 -18.98 4.25 12.63
C LYS A 184 -18.72 3.12 11.65
N ASN A 185 -17.47 2.69 11.49
CA ASN A 185 -17.10 1.64 10.54
C ASN A 185 -17.09 0.24 11.19
N PRO A 186 -18.04 -0.65 10.83
CA PRO A 186 -18.16 -1.98 11.43
C PRO A 186 -16.89 -2.82 11.28
N ARG A 187 -16.26 -2.77 10.10
CA ARG A 187 -15.06 -3.58 9.81
C ARG A 187 -13.88 -3.16 10.68
N ARG A 188 -13.71 -1.85 10.91
CA ARG A 188 -12.63 -1.32 11.77
C ARG A 188 -12.85 -1.69 13.24
N LEU A 189 -14.09 -1.64 13.72
CA LEU A 189 -14.44 -2.06 15.08
C LEU A 189 -14.24 -3.56 15.30
N ILE A 190 -14.72 -4.39 14.37
CA ILE A 190 -14.54 -5.84 14.43
C ILE A 190 -13.06 -6.19 14.46
N ARG A 191 -12.24 -5.57 13.60
CA ARG A 191 -10.79 -5.82 13.58
C ARG A 191 -10.11 -5.37 14.87
N ALA A 192 -10.47 -4.21 15.41
CA ALA A 192 -9.90 -3.73 16.67
C ALA A 192 -10.21 -4.71 17.81
N TRP A 193 -11.46 -5.16 17.92
CA TRP A 193 -11.85 -6.15 18.93
C TRP A 193 -11.17 -7.51 18.72
N GLU A 194 -11.17 -8.03 17.49
CA GLU A 194 -10.52 -9.29 17.11
C GLU A 194 -9.04 -9.30 17.52
N VAL A 195 -8.33 -8.19 17.29
CA VAL A 195 -6.93 -8.04 17.68
C VAL A 195 -6.77 -7.96 19.20
N MET A 196 -7.62 -7.21 19.90
CA MET A 196 -7.58 -7.11 21.37
C MET A 196 -7.87 -8.46 22.05
N GLU A 197 -8.84 -9.21 21.54
CA GLU A 197 -9.24 -10.51 22.07
C GLU A 197 -8.13 -11.56 21.84
N ALA A 198 -7.53 -11.59 20.64
CA ALA A 198 -6.48 -12.55 20.32
C ALA A 198 -5.15 -12.28 21.05
N THR A 199 -4.82 -11.00 21.30
CA THR A 199 -3.52 -10.62 21.88
C THR A 199 -3.57 -10.31 23.37
N GLY A 200 -4.75 -10.06 23.93
CA GLY A 200 -4.94 -9.56 25.30
C GLY A 200 -4.44 -8.12 25.52
N LYS A 201 -3.90 -7.45 24.49
CA LYS A 201 -3.34 -6.09 24.58
C LYS A 201 -4.32 -5.05 24.08
N LYS A 202 -4.14 -3.79 24.50
CA LYS A 202 -4.93 -2.66 23.99
C LYS A 202 -4.60 -2.41 22.52
N PHE A 203 -5.59 -2.00 21.73
CA PHE A 203 -5.39 -1.77 20.29
C PHE A 203 -4.41 -0.62 20.02
N SER A 204 -4.43 0.42 20.87
CA SER A 204 -3.48 1.53 20.89
C SER A 204 -2.03 1.10 21.12
N GLN A 205 -1.79 0.08 21.94
CA GLN A 205 -0.45 -0.43 22.23
C GLN A 205 0.14 -1.24 21.06
N ILE A 206 -0.73 -1.90 20.29
CA ILE A 206 -0.37 -2.75 19.16
C ILE A 206 -0.12 -1.90 17.92
N ARG A 207 -0.93 -0.85 17.73
CA ARG A 207 -0.79 0.06 16.59
C ARG A 207 0.32 1.08 16.85
N LYS A 208 1.56 0.61 16.86
CA LYS A 208 2.73 1.50 16.89
C LYS A 208 3.01 2.05 15.51
N ARG A 209 3.34 3.33 15.48
CA ARG A 209 3.75 4.06 14.28
C ARG A 209 5.01 4.83 14.63
N SER A 210 6.03 4.70 13.80
CA SER A 210 7.26 5.46 14.00
C SER A 210 6.98 6.94 13.75
N ALA A 211 7.47 7.80 14.65
CA ALA A 211 7.34 9.26 14.52
C ALA A 211 8.17 9.80 13.33
N GLN A 212 9.25 9.09 12.96
CA GLN A 212 10.11 9.45 11.84
C GLN A 212 9.95 8.49 10.66
N PRO A 213 10.09 9.00 9.41
CA PRO A 213 10.16 8.15 8.24
C PRO A 213 11.33 7.17 8.30
N LYS A 214 11.06 5.91 7.92
CA LYS A 214 12.07 4.85 7.87
C LYS A 214 13.11 5.09 6.77
N TYR A 215 12.72 5.78 5.70
CA TYR A 215 13.52 6.03 4.51
C TYR A 215 13.86 7.51 4.38
N ASN A 216 14.91 7.82 3.63
CA ASN A 216 15.14 9.17 3.15
C ASN A 216 14.23 9.41 1.93
N THR A 217 13.09 10.06 2.16
CA THR A 217 11.98 10.09 1.20
C THR A 217 11.77 11.47 0.59
N LEU A 218 11.71 11.53 -0.74
CA LEU A 218 11.12 12.65 -1.48
C LEU A 218 9.67 12.31 -1.81
N ILE A 219 8.71 13.09 -1.30
CA ILE A 219 7.29 12.92 -1.59
C ILE A 219 6.85 13.99 -2.60
N VAL A 220 6.32 13.56 -3.74
CA VAL A 220 5.77 14.42 -4.79
C VAL A 220 4.27 14.18 -4.87
N GLY A 221 3.48 15.22 -4.59
CA GLY A 221 2.02 15.20 -4.73
C GLY A 221 1.60 15.80 -6.07
N LEU A 222 0.77 15.07 -6.82
CA LEU A 222 0.09 15.57 -8.01
C LEU A 222 -1.35 15.90 -7.66
N THR A 223 -1.80 17.07 -8.09
CA THR A 223 -3.18 17.53 -7.99
C THR A 223 -3.77 17.69 -9.39
N LEU A 224 -5.08 17.50 -9.50
CA LEU A 224 -5.80 17.89 -10.71
C LEU A 224 -6.10 19.41 -10.62
N PRO A 225 -6.07 20.14 -11.76
CA PRO A 225 -6.53 21.52 -11.82
C PRO A 225 -7.99 21.67 -11.39
#